data_AF-A0A0N0FZA2-F1
#
_entry.id   AF-A0A0N0FZA2-F1
#
_cell.length_a   1.000
_cell.length_b   1.000
_cell.length_c   1.000
_cell.angle_alpha   90.00
_cell.angle_beta   90.00
_cell.angle_gamma   90.00
#
_symmetry.space_group_name_H-M   'P 1'
#
loop_
_entity.id
_entity.type
_entity.pdbx_description
1 polymer ?
#
loop_
_entity_poly.entity_id
_entity_poly.type
_entity_poly.pdbx_seq_one_letter_code
_entity_poly.pdbx_strand_id
1 'polypeptide(L)'
;MHNHQADANYMGDLQDAAPEMVAAFFNFDKAVFNKDVGSLNLATRELIAVGVAVTTQCSYCIADHAKRAVNAGASKQDVAEAIMVATALRAGGGITHGWQAMKNIAETK
;
A
#
# COMPACT_ATOMS: atom_id res chain seq x y z
N MET A 1 -1.36 19.56 4.29
CA MET A 1 -0.40 18.43 4.27
C MET A 1 -0.61 17.63 5.55
N HIS A 2 -0.75 16.31 5.46
CA HIS A 2 -0.83 15.45 6.63
C HIS A 2 0.47 15.53 7.43
N ASN A 3 0.37 15.75 8.75
CA ASN A 3 1.53 15.75 9.63
C ASN A 3 1.60 14.40 10.32
N HIS A 4 2.47 13.54 9.81
CA HIS A 4 2.56 12.15 10.26
C HIS A 4 2.78 12.00 11.77
N GLN A 5 3.52 12.93 12.37
CA GLN A 5 3.83 12.92 13.79
C GLN A 5 2.66 13.43 14.64
N ALA A 6 1.95 14.45 14.17
CA ALA A 6 0.81 15.01 14.89
C ALA A 6 -0.40 14.08 14.82
N ASP A 7 -0.66 13.46 13.66
CA ASP A 7 -1.81 12.58 13.45
C ASP A 7 -1.65 11.26 14.24
N ALA A 8 -0.41 10.80 14.48
CA ALA A 8 -0.14 9.61 15.30
C ALA A 8 -0.62 9.74 16.76
N ASN A 9 -0.77 10.97 17.27
CA ASN A 9 -1.27 11.21 18.63
C ASN A 9 -2.73 10.76 18.81
N TYR A 10 -3.50 10.64 17.74
CA TYR A 10 -4.90 10.22 17.77
C TYR A 10 -5.09 8.69 17.71
N MET A 11 -4.00 7.91 17.69
CA MET A 11 -4.10 6.44 17.75
C MET A 11 -4.80 5.97 19.03
N GLY A 12 -4.56 6.66 20.15
CA GLY A 12 -5.21 6.36 21.44
C GLY A 12 -6.72 6.49 21.37
N ASP A 13 -7.22 7.58 20.76
CA ASP A 13 -8.65 7.81 20.60
C ASP A 13 -9.34 6.68 19.80
N LEU A 14 -8.67 6.19 18.74
CA LEU A 14 -9.19 5.07 17.95
C LEU A 14 -9.15 3.75 18.71
N GLN A 15 -8.11 3.52 19.51
CA GLN A 15 -7.99 2.36 20.40
C GLN A 15 -9.08 2.36 21.48
N ASP A 16 -9.36 3.51 22.08
CA ASP A 16 -10.39 3.64 23.11
C ASP A 16 -11.80 3.46 22.52
N ALA A 17 -12.03 3.98 21.31
CA ALA A 17 -13.33 3.89 20.64
C ALA A 17 -13.64 2.49 20.08
N ALA A 18 -12.61 1.74 19.63
CA ALA A 18 -12.79 0.43 18.99
C ALA A 18 -11.67 -0.58 19.36
N PRO A 19 -11.51 -0.93 20.65
CA PRO A 19 -10.32 -1.63 21.14
C PRO A 19 -10.12 -3.02 20.55
N GLU A 20 -11.18 -3.82 20.44
CA GLU A 20 -11.10 -5.18 19.88
C GLU A 20 -10.72 -5.15 18.40
N MET A 21 -11.32 -4.24 17.63
CA MET A 21 -11.05 -4.12 16.18
C MET A 21 -9.63 -3.64 15.92
N VAL A 22 -9.15 -2.66 16.69
CA VAL A 22 -7.78 -2.15 16.56
C VAL A 22 -6.76 -3.22 16.96
N ALA A 23 -7.00 -3.96 18.05
CA ALA A 23 -6.13 -5.07 18.44
C ALA A 23 -6.09 -6.17 17.37
N ALA A 24 -7.25 -6.53 16.79
CA ALA A 24 -7.31 -7.49 15.69
C ALA A 24 -6.53 -7.02 14.46
N PHE A 25 -6.65 -5.74 14.09
CA PHE A 25 -5.89 -5.15 12.99
C PHE A 25 -4.38 -5.26 13.21
N PHE A 26 -3.87 -4.83 14.37
CA PHE A 26 -2.43 -4.89 14.65
C PHE A 26 -1.88 -6.33 14.70
N ASN A 27 -2.67 -7.28 15.23
CA ASN A 27 -2.29 -8.68 15.21
C ASN A 27 -2.21 -9.24 13.77
N PHE A 28 -3.18 -8.88 12.93
CA PHE A 28 -3.16 -9.23 11.51
C PHE A 28 -1.96 -8.61 10.79
N ASP A 29 -1.73 -7.30 10.94
CA ASP A 29 -0.62 -6.59 10.30
C ASP A 29 0.74 -7.20 10.71
N LYS A 30 0.93 -7.48 12.00
CA LYS A 30 2.13 -8.15 12.51
C LYS A 30 2.32 -9.54 11.88
N ALA A 31 1.25 -10.31 11.70
CA ALA A 31 1.34 -11.62 11.07
C ALA A 31 1.71 -11.51 9.57
N VAL A 32 1.13 -10.54 8.86
CA VAL A 32 1.42 -10.26 7.45
C VAL A 32 2.90 -9.92 7.23
N PHE A 33 3.50 -9.13 8.11
CA PHE A 33 4.91 -8.73 8.01
C PHE A 33 5.87 -9.55 8.89
N ASN A 34 5.42 -10.71 9.38
CA ASN A 34 6.30 -11.63 10.08
C ASN A 34 7.32 -12.24 9.09
N LYS A 35 8.60 -11.91 9.28
CA LYS A 35 9.72 -12.39 8.46
C LYS A 35 10.01 -13.90 8.59
N ASP A 36 9.53 -14.53 9.67
CA ASP A 36 9.84 -15.92 10.03
C ASP A 36 8.75 -16.90 9.55
N VAL A 37 7.70 -16.42 8.88
CA VAL A 37 6.55 -17.24 8.42
C VAL A 37 6.34 -17.02 6.93
N GLY A 38 5.96 -18.07 6.19
CA GLY A 38 5.57 -17.97 4.77
C GLY A 38 6.74 -18.03 3.79
N SER A 39 6.44 -18.07 2.49
CA SER A 39 7.44 -18.24 1.43
C SER A 39 8.03 -16.93 0.89
N LEU A 40 7.28 -15.83 0.98
CA LEU A 40 7.79 -14.51 0.62
C LEU A 40 8.63 -13.94 1.76
N ASN A 41 9.86 -13.53 1.46
CA ASN A 41 10.71 -12.83 2.42
C ASN A 41 10.14 -11.42 2.75
N LEU A 42 10.63 -10.81 3.82
CA LEU A 42 10.12 -9.52 4.28
C LEU A 42 10.30 -8.41 3.24
N ALA A 43 11.45 -8.32 2.57
CA ALA A 43 11.70 -7.32 1.54
C ALA A 43 10.66 -7.37 0.41
N THR A 44 10.32 -8.57 -0.07
CA THR A 44 9.29 -8.76 -1.10
C THR A 44 7.92 -8.29 -0.62
N ARG A 45 7.54 -8.57 0.64
CA ARG A 45 6.26 -8.10 1.18
C ARG A 45 6.19 -6.58 1.28
N GLU A 46 7.27 -5.96 1.73
CA GLU A 46 7.36 -4.50 1.80
C GLU A 46 7.34 -3.85 0.41
N LEU A 47 7.96 -4.46 -0.61
CA LEU A 47 7.86 -3.97 -2.00
C LEU A 47 6.43 -4.06 -2.55
N ILE A 48 5.69 -5.13 -2.21
CA ILE A 48 4.25 -5.22 -2.51
C ILE A 48 3.50 -4.09 -1.80
N ALA A 49 3.80 -3.86 -0.52
CA ALA A 49 3.17 -2.80 0.25
C ALA A 49 3.47 -1.39 -0.32
N VAL A 50 4.70 -1.14 -0.81
CA VAL A 50 5.04 0.09 -1.54
C VAL A 50 4.17 0.26 -2.78
N GLY A 51 4.01 -0.80 -3.59
CA GLY A 51 3.16 -0.77 -4.79
C GLY A 51 1.69 -0.45 -4.47
N VAL A 52 1.16 -1.01 -3.38
CA VAL A 52 -0.18 -0.69 -2.88
C VAL A 52 -0.25 0.76 -2.41
N ALA A 53 0.73 1.20 -1.62
CA ALA A 53 0.76 2.55 -1.02
C ALA A 53 0.75 3.67 -2.07
N VAL A 54 1.51 3.54 -3.16
CA VAL A 54 1.50 4.54 -4.25
C VAL A 54 0.21 4.51 -5.06
N THR A 55 -0.42 3.34 -5.17
CA THR A 55 -1.70 3.19 -5.88
C THR A 55 -2.85 3.80 -5.08
N THR A 56 -2.90 3.56 -3.78
CA THR A 56 -3.91 4.13 -2.85
C THR A 56 -3.60 5.57 -2.46
N GLN A 57 -2.41 6.09 -2.79
CA GLN A 57 -1.95 7.45 -2.47
C GLN A 57 -1.90 7.72 -0.95
N CYS A 58 -1.65 6.67 -0.17
CA CYS A 58 -1.56 6.76 1.28
C CYS A 58 -0.18 7.34 1.68
N SER A 59 -0.12 8.64 1.99
CA SER A 59 1.15 9.30 2.36
C SER A 59 1.86 8.66 3.56
N TYR A 60 1.10 8.19 4.55
CA TYR A 60 1.57 7.37 5.68
C TYR A 60 2.27 6.10 5.21
N CYS A 61 1.53 5.30 4.43
CA CYS A 61 1.98 4.01 3.92
C CYS A 61 3.21 4.15 3.00
N ILE A 62 3.24 5.19 2.16
CA ILE A 62 4.38 5.47 1.28
C ILE A 62 5.64 5.70 2.12
N ALA A 63 5.56 6.52 3.15
CA ALA A 63 6.71 6.85 3.99
C ALA A 63 7.18 5.65 4.83
N ASP A 64 6.26 4.89 5.42
CA ASP A 64 6.59 3.76 6.29
C ASP A 64 7.14 2.56 5.49
N HIS A 65 6.40 2.08 4.50
CA HIS A 65 6.77 0.87 3.76
C HIS A 65 8.00 1.06 2.88
N ALA A 66 8.26 2.26 2.36
CA ALA A 66 9.51 2.51 1.64
C ALA A 66 10.74 2.37 2.55
N LYS A 67 10.68 2.86 3.79
CA LYS A 67 11.75 2.71 4.78
C LYS A 67 11.90 1.27 5.22
N ARG A 68 10.77 0.60 5.50
CA ARG A 68 10.75 -0.81 5.93
C ARG A 68 11.27 -1.75 4.86
N ALA A 69 10.97 -1.51 3.57
CA ALA A 69 11.52 -2.27 2.46
C ALA A 69 13.06 -2.24 2.47
N VAL A 70 13.65 -1.05 2.60
CA VAL A 70 15.11 -0.89 2.66
C VAL A 70 15.69 -1.55 3.91
N ASN A 71 15.05 -1.37 5.07
CA ASN A 71 15.47 -2.04 6.32
C ASN A 71 15.37 -3.57 6.24
N ALA A 72 14.45 -4.10 5.42
CA ALA A 72 14.29 -5.52 5.16
C ALA A 72 15.26 -6.07 4.12
N GLY A 73 16.12 -5.23 3.52
CA GLY A 73 17.16 -5.62 2.57
C GLY A 73 16.88 -5.27 1.11
N ALA A 74 15.77 -4.58 0.79
CA ALA A 74 15.54 -4.07 -0.56
C ALA A 74 16.50 -2.92 -0.90
N SER A 75 16.95 -2.86 -2.14
CA SER A 75 17.74 -1.74 -2.65
C SER A 75 16.84 -0.56 -3.04
N LYS A 76 17.47 0.61 -3.22
CA LYS A 76 16.78 1.77 -3.83
C LYS A 76 16.23 1.44 -5.23
N GLN A 77 16.93 0.57 -5.97
CA GLN A 77 16.50 0.14 -7.29
C GLN A 77 15.23 -0.72 -7.21
N ASP A 78 15.17 -1.68 -6.28
CA ASP A 78 13.98 -2.53 -6.09
C ASP A 78 12.73 -1.68 -5.77
N VAL A 79 12.88 -0.69 -4.89
CA VAL A 79 11.79 0.23 -4.53
C VAL A 79 11.35 1.05 -5.75
N ALA A 80 12.30 1.57 -6.53
CA ALA A 80 11.98 2.32 -7.74
C ALA A 80 11.26 1.46 -8.79
N GLU A 81 11.70 0.20 -8.98
CA GLU A 81 11.06 -0.75 -9.89
C GLU A 81 9.64 -1.09 -9.43
N ALA A 82 9.41 -1.33 -8.13
CA ALA A 82 8.07 -1.56 -7.58
C ALA A 82 7.12 -0.37 -7.82
N ILE A 83 7.62 0.86 -7.66
CA ILE A 83 6.85 2.10 -7.95
C ILE A 83 6.49 2.17 -9.44
N MET A 84 7.44 1.89 -10.33
CA MET A 84 7.22 1.95 -11.78
C MET A 84 6.25 0.86 -12.25
N VAL A 85 6.34 -0.35 -11.68
CA VAL A 85 5.37 -1.43 -11.90
C VAL A 85 3.97 -0.96 -11.51
N ALA A 86 3.78 -0.48 -10.27
CA ALA A 86 2.47 0.01 -9.83
C ALA A 86 1.93 1.15 -10.72
N THR A 87 2.81 2.06 -11.15
CA THR A 87 2.47 3.16 -12.06
C THR A 87 1.97 2.65 -13.42
N ALA A 88 2.68 1.68 -14.02
CA ALA A 88 2.30 1.09 -15.29
C ALA A 88 0.92 0.42 -15.21
N LEU A 89 0.65 -0.31 -14.12
CA LEU A 89 -0.65 -0.96 -13.91
C LEU A 89 -1.78 0.07 -13.72
N ARG A 90 -1.52 1.17 -13.01
CA ARG A 90 -2.50 2.25 -12.86
C ARG A 90 -2.82 2.95 -14.18
N ALA A 91 -1.80 3.22 -15.01
CA ALA A 91 -1.98 3.79 -16.34
C ALA A 91 -2.76 2.83 -17.27
N GLY A 92 -2.40 1.54 -17.26
CA GLY A 92 -3.11 0.50 -17.99
C GLY A 92 -4.58 0.40 -17.59
N GLY A 93 -4.89 0.53 -16.29
CA GLY A 93 -6.26 0.63 -15.79
C GLY A 93 -7.04 1.76 -16.46
N GLY A 94 -6.46 2.95 -16.61
CA GLY A 94 -7.11 4.06 -17.32
C GLY A 94 -7.49 3.73 -18.76
N ILE A 95 -6.57 3.09 -19.50
CA ILE A 95 -6.81 2.70 -20.91
C ILE A 95 -7.91 1.64 -21.01
N THR A 96 -7.89 0.62 -20.16
CA THR A 96 -8.88 -0.47 -20.22
C THR A 96 -10.28 -0.03 -19.79
N HIS A 97 -10.40 0.90 -18.86
CA HIS A 97 -11.68 1.56 -18.58
C HIS A 97 -12.14 2.43 -19.77
N GLY A 98 -11.20 3.08 -20.45
CA GLY A 98 -11.47 3.78 -21.71
C GLY A 98 -12.14 2.89 -22.76
N TRP A 99 -11.72 1.62 -22.89
CA TRP A 99 -12.39 0.67 -23.79
C TRP A 99 -13.85 0.43 -23.42
N GLN A 100 -14.17 0.36 -22.12
CA GLN A 100 -15.56 0.22 -21.66
C GLN A 100 -16.37 1.48 -22.00
N ALA A 101 -15.79 2.66 -21.82
CA ALA A 101 -16.43 3.91 -22.22
C ALA A 101 -16.70 3.95 -23.74
N MET A 102 -15.70 3.58 -24.56
CA MET A 102 -15.85 3.50 -26.03
C MET A 102 -16.92 2.50 -26.44
N LYS A 103 -16.97 1.34 -25.78
CA LYS A 103 -18.05 0.35 -25.98
C LYS A 103 -19.42 0.96 -25.71
N ASN A 104 -19.61 1.58 -24.55
CA ASN A 104 -20.91 2.13 -24.15
C ASN A 104 -21.40 3.23 -25.12
N ILE A 105 -20.52 4.12 -25.59
CA ILE A 105 -20.92 5.16 -26.55
C ILE A 105 -21.24 4.58 -27.94
N ALA A 106 -20.57 3.50 -28.35
CA ALA A 106 -20.88 2.82 -29.62
C ALA A 106 -22.26 2.13 -29.59
N GLU A 107 -22.74 1.76 -28.41
CA GLU A 107 -24.05 1.13 -28.19
C GLU A 107 -25.20 2.15 -28.03
N THR A 108 -24.90 3.44 -27.85
CA THR A 108 -25.88 4.51 -27.56
C THR A 108 -26.55 5.07 -28.84
N LYS A 109 -27.20 4.22 -29.64
CA LYS A 109 -27.99 4.68 -30.80
C LYS A 109 -28.95 5.82 -30.47
#